data_AF-A0A833G0E8-F1
#
_entry.id   AF-A0A833G0E8-F1
#
_cell.length_a   1.000
_cell.length_b   1.000
_cell.length_c   1.000
_cell.angle_alpha   90.00
_cell.angle_beta   90.00
_cell.angle_gamma   90.00
#
_symmetry.space_group_name_H-M   'P 1'
#
loop_
_entity.id
_entity.type
_entity.pdbx_description
1 polymer ?
#
loop_
_entity_poly.entity_id
_entity_poly.type
_entity_poly.pdbx_seq_one_letter_code
_entity_poly.pdbx_strand_id
1 'polypeptide(L)'
;AKVRKDLRRWLRDIHDRTGHTTVFVTHDQEEALELADRVVVMSQGLIEQVGTADEVYDRPNSPFVYGFIGDSSTLPVRVENGQVWFENRNIGLDAKGVQDGDATLFFRPQEIVPVDGGGGIVGSVASSRRVEARRRVELSVGDADHRVEIELPVEQQIAAGDRLGFLPRAWRLFPSE
;
A
#
# COMPACT_ATOMS: atom_id res chain seq x y z
N ALA A 1 -0.09 15.83 -17.25
CA ALA A 1 0.69 14.59 -17.08
C ALA A 1 2.05 14.63 -17.79
N LYS A 2 2.16 14.92 -19.10
CA LYS A 2 3.46 14.92 -19.81
C LYS A 2 4.46 15.99 -19.34
N VAL A 3 4.02 17.24 -19.22
CA VAL A 3 4.88 18.39 -18.85
C VAL A 3 5.52 18.23 -17.47
N ARG A 4 4.81 17.67 -16.47
CA ARG A 4 5.37 17.46 -15.13
C ARG A 4 6.46 16.39 -15.15
N LYS A 5 6.23 15.29 -15.85
CA LYS A 5 7.24 14.22 -16.01
C LYS A 5 8.50 14.72 -16.72
N ASP A 6 8.32 15.54 -17.76
CA ASP A 6 9.43 16.17 -18.48
C ASP A 6 10.21 17.12 -17.57
N LEU A 7 9.52 17.92 -16.73
CA LEU A 7 10.15 18.81 -15.75
C LEU A 7 10.93 18.02 -14.69
N ARG A 8 10.35 16.94 -14.13
CA ARG A 8 11.00 16.09 -13.13
C ARG A 8 12.29 15.49 -13.71
N ARG A 9 12.24 14.94 -14.92
CA ARG A 9 13.43 14.42 -15.61
C ARG A 9 14.49 15.49 -15.84
N TRP A 10 14.09 16.69 -16.25
CA TRP A 10 15.01 17.80 -16.47
C TRP A 10 15.67 18.28 -15.17
N LEU A 11 14.90 18.36 -14.08
CA LEU A 11 15.44 18.69 -12.76
C LEU A 11 16.48 17.67 -12.30
N ARG A 12 16.21 16.38 -12.49
CA ARG A 12 17.17 15.30 -12.18
C ARG A 12 18.44 15.41 -13.03
N ASP A 13 18.31 15.63 -14.34
CA ASP A 13 19.47 15.83 -15.24
C ASP A 13 20.34 17.00 -14.81
N ILE A 14 19.73 18.13 -14.42
CA ILE A 14 20.48 19.30 -13.93
C ILE A 14 21.19 18.99 -12.62
N HIS A 15 20.51 18.33 -11.68
CA HIS A 15 21.11 17.94 -10.42
C HIS A 15 22.35 17.05 -10.65
N ASP A 16 22.19 16.01 -11.46
CA ASP A 16 23.26 15.06 -11.78
C ASP A 16 24.43 15.74 -12.52
N ARG A 17 24.16 16.72 -13.39
CA ARG A 17 25.19 17.46 -14.12
C ARG A 17 25.92 18.52 -13.30
N THR A 18 25.25 19.15 -12.34
CA THR A 18 25.82 20.25 -11.54
C THR A 18 26.51 19.75 -10.27
N GLY A 19 26.08 18.61 -9.73
CA GLY A 19 26.66 18.00 -8.53
C GLY A 19 26.43 18.82 -7.25
N HIS A 20 25.50 19.78 -7.26
CA HIS A 20 25.17 20.57 -6.08
C HIS A 20 24.30 19.79 -5.11
N THR A 21 24.58 19.90 -3.81
CA THR A 21 23.65 19.43 -2.78
C THR A 21 22.35 20.22 -2.88
N THR A 22 21.26 19.51 -3.16
CA THR A 22 19.93 20.10 -3.40
C THR A 22 18.95 19.56 -2.37
N VAL A 23 18.17 20.44 -1.76
CA VAL A 23 17.04 20.07 -0.92
C VAL A 23 15.78 20.50 -1.63
N PHE A 24 14.88 19.54 -1.87
CA PHE A 24 13.59 19.78 -2.51
C PHE A 24 12.47 19.40 -1.54
N VAL A 25 11.50 20.30 -1.37
CA VAL A 25 10.36 20.11 -0.47
C VAL A 25 9.10 20.09 -1.32
N THR A 26 8.33 19.02 -1.21
CA THR A 26 7.07 18.83 -1.94
C THR A 26 6.04 18.14 -1.06
N HIS A 27 4.78 18.29 -1.46
CA HIS A 27 3.65 17.52 -0.92
C HIS A 27 3.27 16.36 -1.85
N ASP A 28 3.86 16.31 -3.06
CA ASP A 28 3.62 15.26 -4.04
C ASP A 28 4.63 14.12 -3.81
N GLN A 29 4.10 12.96 -3.45
CA GLN A 29 4.90 11.79 -3.12
C GLN A 29 5.60 11.22 -4.35
N GLU A 30 4.98 11.28 -5.53
CA GLU A 30 5.61 10.80 -6.77
C GLU A 30 6.83 11.65 -7.09
N GLU A 31 6.76 12.97 -6.87
CA GLU A 31 7.91 13.86 -7.05
C GLU A 31 9.05 13.49 -6.11
N ALA A 32 8.75 13.22 -4.84
CA ALA A 32 9.75 12.84 -3.86
C ALA A 32 10.43 11.51 -4.22
N LEU A 33 9.65 10.50 -4.63
CA LEU A 33 10.17 9.17 -4.99
C LEU A 33 10.91 9.15 -6.33
N GLU A 34 10.51 9.97 -7.32
CA GLU A 34 11.15 10.00 -8.65
C GLU A 34 12.44 10.83 -8.66
N LEU A 35 12.56 11.86 -7.81
CA LEU A 35 13.67 12.82 -7.87
C LEU A 35 14.75 12.58 -6.83
N ALA A 36 14.41 12.11 -5.64
CA ALA A 36 15.30 12.16 -4.49
C ALA A 36 16.15 10.89 -4.36
N ASP A 37 17.45 11.06 -4.06
CA ASP A 37 18.30 9.94 -3.61
C ASP A 37 17.92 9.50 -2.20
N ARG A 38 17.46 10.45 -1.38
CA ARG A 38 16.99 10.24 -0.01
C ARG A 38 15.72 11.03 0.24
N VAL A 39 14.75 10.37 0.85
CA VAL A 39 13.46 10.94 1.24
C VAL A 39 13.42 11.09 2.75
N VAL A 40 12.98 12.26 3.21
CA VAL A 40 12.68 12.55 4.61
C VAL A 40 11.17 12.72 4.73
N VAL A 41 10.50 11.74 5.32
CA VAL A 41 9.07 11.81 5.59
C VAL A 41 8.86 12.51 6.93
N MET A 42 7.97 13.50 6.95
CA MET A 42 7.69 14.29 8.15
C MET A 42 6.19 14.31 8.45
N SER A 43 5.86 14.31 9.74
CA SER A 43 4.50 14.48 10.26
C SER A 43 4.53 15.37 11.48
N GLN A 44 3.61 16.33 11.57
CA GLN A 44 3.48 17.23 12.75
C GLN A 44 4.80 17.90 13.18
N GLY A 45 5.69 18.20 12.24
CA GLY A 45 6.99 18.81 12.52
C GLY A 45 8.08 17.83 13.00
N LEU A 46 7.78 16.54 13.10
CA LEU A 46 8.71 15.47 13.43
C LEU A 46 9.11 14.67 12.17
N ILE A 47 10.31 14.11 12.18
CA ILE A 47 10.77 13.18 11.15
C ILE A 47 10.26 11.79 11.51
N GLU A 48 9.46 11.21 10.61
CA GLU A 48 8.89 9.88 10.74
C GLU A 48 9.87 8.82 10.23
N GLN A 49 10.46 9.07 9.06
CA GLN A 49 11.41 8.15 8.44
C GLN A 49 12.37 8.90 7.52
N VAL A 50 13.61 8.43 7.50
CA VAL A 50 14.62 8.85 6.52
C VAL A 50 15.18 7.60 5.86
N GLY A 51 15.24 7.60 4.54
CA GLY A 51 15.81 6.50 3.76
C GLY A 51 15.95 6.86 2.30
N THR A 52 16.39 5.93 1.47
CA THR A 52 16.22 6.01 0.01
C THR A 52 14.74 5.96 -0.37
N ALA A 53 14.40 6.35 -1.60
CA ALA A 53 13.04 6.23 -2.12
C ALA A 53 12.51 4.79 -1.98
N ASP A 54 13.32 3.81 -2.36
CA ASP A 54 12.99 2.39 -2.25
C ASP A 54 12.78 1.95 -0.79
N GLU A 55 13.67 2.34 0.13
CA GLU A 55 13.52 1.98 1.55
C GLU A 55 12.25 2.56 2.19
N VAL A 56 11.91 3.81 1.87
CA VAL A 56 10.71 4.46 2.40
C VAL A 56 9.44 3.82 1.82
N TYR A 57 9.48 3.38 0.57
CA TYR A 57 8.34 2.73 -0.10
C TYR A 57 8.14 1.26 0.33
N ASP A 58 9.22 0.46 0.29
CA ASP A 58 9.21 -0.99 0.53
C ASP A 58 9.28 -1.36 2.01
N ARG A 59 9.92 -0.51 2.82
CA ARG A 59 10.14 -0.75 4.26
C ARG A 59 9.71 0.44 5.12
N PRO A 60 8.43 0.86 5.02
CA PRO A 60 7.88 1.85 5.93
C PRO A 60 7.95 1.35 7.38
N ASN A 61 8.41 2.23 8.28
CA ASN A 61 8.66 1.90 9.69
C ASN A 61 7.45 2.15 10.61
N SER A 62 6.45 2.90 10.14
CA SER A 62 5.25 3.25 10.92
C SER A 62 3.98 3.13 10.08
N PRO A 63 2.80 3.02 10.72
CA PRO A 63 1.51 3.04 10.02
C PRO A 63 1.34 4.33 9.21
N PHE A 64 1.82 5.46 9.74
CA PHE A 64 1.77 6.74 9.06
C PHE A 64 2.58 6.70 7.76
N VAL A 65 3.85 6.26 7.78
CA VAL A 65 4.66 6.23 6.57
C VAL A 65 4.10 5.25 5.54
N TYR A 66 3.61 4.09 5.98
CA TYR A 66 2.98 3.11 5.08
C TYR A 66 1.75 3.70 4.40
N GLY A 67 0.87 4.33 5.19
CA GLY A 67 -0.35 4.97 4.73
C GLY A 67 -0.11 6.22 3.89
N PHE A 68 1.00 6.92 4.16
CA PHE A 68 1.34 8.18 3.51
C PHE A 68 2.09 7.98 2.21
N ILE A 69 3.00 7.00 2.09
CA ILE A 69 3.83 6.84 0.88
C ILE A 69 3.23 5.79 -0.04
N GLY A 70 2.76 6.22 -1.20
CA GLY A 70 2.12 5.38 -2.22
C GLY A 70 0.72 4.91 -1.82
N ASP A 71 0.03 4.26 -2.75
CA ASP A 71 -1.28 3.66 -2.47
C ASP A 71 -1.15 2.54 -1.42
N SER A 72 -2.06 2.52 -0.46
CA SER A 72 -2.13 1.48 0.57
C SER A 72 -3.58 1.11 0.89
N SER A 73 -3.78 -0.15 1.24
CA SER A 73 -5.03 -0.65 1.79
C SER A 73 -4.78 -1.16 3.20
N THR A 74 -5.77 -0.95 4.06
CA THR A 74 -5.71 -1.33 5.47
C THR A 74 -6.88 -2.21 5.85
N LEU A 75 -6.65 -3.12 6.79
CA LEU A 75 -7.70 -3.98 7.33
C LEU A 75 -7.45 -4.21 8.83
N PRO A 76 -8.44 -3.99 9.72
CA PRO A 76 -8.30 -4.36 11.12
C PRO A 76 -8.25 -5.88 11.23
N VAL A 77 -7.29 -6.41 11.97
CA VAL A 77 -7.06 -7.85 12.15
C VAL A 77 -6.71 -8.14 13.59
N ARG A 78 -6.73 -9.42 13.96
CA ARG A 78 -6.20 -9.92 15.22
C ARG A 78 -5.04 -10.86 14.95
N VAL A 79 -3.96 -10.69 15.70
CA VAL A 79 -2.88 -11.67 15.76
C VAL A 79 -3.17 -12.62 16.90
N GLU A 80 -3.18 -13.92 16.60
CA GLU A 80 -3.36 -14.97 17.60
C GLU A 80 -2.50 -16.19 17.22
N ASN A 81 -1.65 -16.64 18.14
CA ASN A 81 -0.73 -17.76 17.93
C ASN A 81 0.15 -17.60 16.67
N GLY A 82 0.62 -16.38 16.40
CA GLY A 82 1.46 -16.07 15.23
C GLY A 82 0.72 -16.11 13.88
N GLN A 83 -0.61 -16.24 13.89
CA GLN A 83 -1.46 -16.22 12.71
C GLN A 83 -2.29 -14.93 12.66
N VAL A 84 -2.61 -14.47 11.45
CA VAL A 84 -3.48 -13.31 11.26
C VAL A 84 -4.92 -13.76 11.04
N TRP A 85 -5.81 -13.18 11.82
CA TRP A 85 -7.24 -13.40 11.79
C TRP A 85 -7.95 -12.12 11.36
N PHE A 86 -8.86 -12.24 10.41
CA PHE A 86 -9.81 -11.18 10.09
C PHE A 86 -11.17 -11.62 10.58
N GLU A 87 -11.75 -10.84 11.49
CA GLU A 87 -12.95 -11.22 12.23
C GLU A 87 -12.76 -12.60 12.91
N ASN A 88 -13.56 -13.60 12.54
CA ASN A 88 -13.49 -14.96 13.09
C ASN A 88 -12.81 -15.96 12.14
N ARG A 89 -12.07 -15.47 11.14
CA ARG A 89 -11.47 -16.32 10.11
C ARG A 89 -9.97 -16.10 9.98
N ASN A 90 -9.22 -17.20 10.01
CA ASN A 90 -7.81 -17.19 9.68
C ASN A 90 -7.64 -16.90 8.18
N ILE A 91 -6.89 -15.85 7.85
CA ILE A 91 -6.68 -15.41 6.46
C ILE A 91 -5.41 -16.00 5.83
N GLY A 92 -4.71 -16.90 6.52
CA GLY A 92 -3.55 -17.62 6.01
C GLY A 92 -2.28 -16.77 5.92
N LEU A 93 -2.21 -15.66 6.66
CA LEU A 93 -1.01 -14.83 6.76
C LEU A 93 -0.29 -15.10 8.08
N ASP A 94 1.04 -15.12 8.00
CA ASP A 94 1.93 -15.18 9.17
C ASP A 94 2.06 -13.79 9.80
N ALA A 95 2.09 -13.75 11.14
CA ALA A 95 2.19 -12.52 11.91
C ALA A 95 3.58 -11.87 11.89
N LYS A 96 4.59 -12.51 11.28
CA LYS A 96 5.98 -12.04 11.14
C LYS A 96 6.59 -11.57 12.47
N GLY A 97 6.27 -12.27 13.57
CA GLY A 97 6.77 -11.97 14.90
C GLY A 97 6.06 -10.83 15.63
N VAL A 98 4.96 -10.30 15.11
CA VAL A 98 4.07 -9.39 15.86
C VAL A 98 3.39 -10.16 17.00
N GLN A 99 3.26 -9.50 18.16
CA GLN A 99 2.64 -10.09 19.35
C GLN A 99 1.13 -10.28 19.15
N ASP A 100 0.57 -11.23 19.91
CA ASP A 100 -0.87 -11.47 19.93
C ASP A 100 -1.63 -10.24 20.43
N GLY A 101 -2.76 -9.95 19.80
CA GLY A 101 -3.56 -8.75 20.05
C GLY A 101 -4.19 -8.17 18.79
N ASP A 102 -4.93 -7.08 18.95
CA ASP A 102 -5.52 -6.36 17.82
C ASP A 102 -4.42 -5.59 17.07
N ALA A 103 -4.47 -5.65 15.74
CA ALA A 103 -3.49 -5.04 14.85
C ALA A 103 -4.17 -4.53 13.57
N THR A 104 -3.45 -3.71 12.81
CA THR A 104 -3.87 -3.29 11.47
C THR A 104 -2.94 -3.90 10.43
N LEU A 105 -3.54 -4.61 9.48
CA LEU A 105 -2.88 -5.16 8.30
C LEU A 105 -2.76 -4.05 7.25
N PHE A 106 -1.54 -3.79 6.79
CA PHE A 106 -1.23 -2.89 5.70
C PHE A 106 -0.69 -3.68 4.51
N PHE A 107 -1.18 -3.38 3.32
CA PHE A 107 -0.68 -3.94 2.07
C PHE A 107 -0.85 -2.96 0.91
N ARG A 108 -0.13 -3.21 -0.19
CA ARG A 108 -0.25 -2.40 -1.41
C ARG A 108 -1.34 -3.00 -2.32
N PRO A 109 -2.29 -2.21 -2.86
CA PRO A 109 -3.37 -2.71 -3.71
C PRO A 109 -2.87 -3.58 -4.90
N GLN A 110 -1.73 -3.23 -5.47
CA GLN A 110 -1.11 -3.91 -6.60
C GLN A 110 -0.29 -5.16 -6.24
N GLU A 111 0.03 -5.37 -4.96
CA GLU A 111 0.84 -6.49 -4.48
C GLU A 111 -0.04 -7.59 -3.89
N ILE A 112 -0.98 -8.08 -4.70
CA ILE A 112 -1.90 -9.13 -4.29
C ILE A 112 -1.87 -10.32 -5.25
N VAL A 113 -2.42 -11.44 -4.79
CA VAL A 113 -2.67 -12.65 -5.58
C VAL A 113 -4.13 -13.02 -5.41
N PRO A 114 -4.93 -13.10 -6.49
CA PRO A 114 -6.27 -13.65 -6.41
C PRO A 114 -6.23 -15.10 -5.94
N VAL A 115 -7.16 -15.48 -5.07
CA VAL A 115 -7.28 -16.86 -4.58
C VAL A 115 -8.69 -17.37 -4.77
N ASP A 116 -8.79 -18.59 -5.29
CA ASP A 116 -10.05 -19.31 -5.43
C ASP A 116 -10.37 -20.10 -4.14
N GLY A 117 -11.64 -20.47 -3.96
CA GLY A 117 -12.02 -21.46 -2.94
C GLY A 117 -12.09 -20.97 -1.50
N GLY A 118 -12.17 -19.64 -1.27
CA GLY A 118 -12.44 -19.10 0.06
C GLY A 118 -11.27 -19.22 1.03
N GLY A 119 -10.03 -19.19 0.54
CA GLY A 119 -8.84 -18.80 1.32
C GLY A 119 -8.65 -17.28 1.32
N GLY A 120 -7.79 -16.76 2.21
CA GLY A 120 -7.43 -15.34 2.23
C GLY A 120 -8.53 -14.37 2.67
N ILE A 121 -8.43 -13.13 2.20
CA ILE A 121 -9.41 -12.07 2.42
C ILE A 121 -10.46 -12.18 1.30
N VAL A 122 -11.73 -12.34 1.67
CA VAL A 122 -12.83 -12.51 0.71
C VAL A 122 -13.82 -11.38 0.87
N GLY A 123 -14.19 -10.75 -0.25
CA GLY A 123 -15.15 -9.66 -0.29
C GLY A 123 -16.06 -9.71 -1.51
N SER A 124 -17.13 -8.94 -1.45
CA SER A 124 -17.96 -8.62 -2.63
C SER A 124 -17.43 -7.36 -3.31
N VAL A 125 -17.49 -7.34 -4.63
CA VAL A 125 -17.07 -6.18 -5.41
C VAL A 125 -18.12 -5.11 -5.29
N ALA A 126 -17.73 -3.98 -4.71
CA ALA A 126 -18.58 -2.82 -4.63
C ALA A 126 -18.48 -1.96 -5.88
N SER A 127 -17.26 -1.74 -6.37
CA SER A 127 -17.01 -0.97 -7.58
C SER A 127 -15.76 -1.47 -8.31
N SER A 128 -15.73 -1.27 -9.62
CA SER A 128 -14.62 -1.69 -10.48
C SER A 128 -14.43 -0.61 -11.54
N ARG A 129 -13.25 0.00 -11.57
CA ARG A 129 -12.89 1.05 -12.52
C ARG A 129 -11.55 0.78 -13.18
N ARG A 130 -11.44 1.14 -14.46
CA ARG A 130 -10.17 1.07 -15.19
C ARG A 130 -9.31 2.28 -14.85
N VAL A 131 -8.03 2.05 -14.55
CA VAL A 131 -7.01 3.08 -14.35
C VAL A 131 -5.83 2.69 -15.24
N GLU A 132 -5.69 3.37 -16.38
CA GLU A 132 -4.69 3.04 -17.41
C GLU A 132 -4.69 1.55 -17.83
N ALA A 133 -3.66 0.81 -17.44
CA ALA A 133 -3.43 -0.62 -17.71
C ALA A 133 -3.73 -1.52 -16.50
N ARG A 134 -4.36 -0.98 -15.45
CA ARG A 134 -4.82 -1.71 -14.26
C ARG A 134 -6.32 -1.52 -14.07
N ARG A 135 -6.93 -2.43 -13.32
CA ARG A 135 -8.30 -2.36 -12.84
C ARG A 135 -8.27 -2.20 -11.34
N ARG A 136 -8.76 -1.05 -10.86
CA ARG A 136 -8.89 -0.75 -9.44
C ARG A 136 -10.26 -1.22 -8.99
N VAL A 137 -10.27 -2.12 -8.03
CA VAL A 137 -11.46 -2.81 -7.52
C VAL A 137 -11.61 -2.48 -6.05
N GLU A 138 -12.76 -1.96 -5.69
CA GLU A 138 -13.15 -1.71 -4.31
C GLU A 138 -13.97 -2.90 -3.83
N LEU A 139 -13.48 -3.54 -2.77
CA LEU A 139 -14.10 -4.70 -2.15
C LEU A 139 -14.70 -4.32 -0.80
N SER A 140 -15.88 -4.85 -0.54
CA SER A 140 -16.53 -4.91 0.75
C SER A 140 -16.21 -6.25 1.40
N VAL A 141 -15.44 -6.24 2.50
CA VAL A 141 -14.95 -7.44 3.19
C VAL A 141 -15.47 -7.51 4.63
N GLY A 142 -15.78 -8.73 5.08
CA GLY A 142 -16.26 -9.00 6.43
C GLY A 142 -17.71 -8.60 6.68
N ASP A 143 -18.18 -8.90 7.89
CA ASP A 143 -19.52 -8.57 8.38
C ASP A 143 -19.68 -7.06 8.66
N ALA A 144 -18.57 -6.39 8.99
CA ALA A 144 -18.54 -4.94 9.24
C ALA A 144 -18.43 -4.08 7.97
N ASP A 145 -18.49 -4.68 6.77
CA ASP A 145 -18.43 -4.01 5.47
C ASP A 145 -17.19 -3.12 5.29
N HIS A 146 -16.02 -3.62 5.72
CA HIS A 146 -14.76 -2.90 5.56
C HIS A 146 -14.44 -2.72 4.07
N ARG A 147 -14.10 -1.48 3.68
CA ARG A 147 -13.75 -1.15 2.30
C ARG A 147 -12.25 -1.27 2.10
N VAL A 148 -11.85 -2.16 1.22
CA VAL A 148 -10.45 -2.34 0.81
C VAL A 148 -10.30 -2.20 -0.69
N GLU A 149 -9.17 -1.68 -1.11
CA GLU A 149 -8.89 -1.48 -2.52
C GLU A 149 -7.78 -2.42 -2.98
N ILE A 150 -7.98 -3.01 -4.16
CA ILE A 150 -6.99 -3.86 -4.81
C ILE A 150 -6.85 -3.49 -6.29
N GLU A 151 -5.71 -3.83 -6.87
CA GLU A 151 -5.47 -3.68 -8.30
C GLU A 151 -5.26 -5.02 -8.98
N LEU A 152 -6.02 -5.24 -10.05
CA LEU A 152 -5.99 -6.42 -10.89
C LEU A 152 -5.57 -6.08 -12.32
N PRO A 153 -5.06 -7.04 -13.09
CA PRO A 153 -4.92 -6.91 -14.54
C PRO A 153 -6.28 -6.58 -15.20
N VAL A 154 -6.26 -5.77 -16.26
CA VAL A 154 -7.49 -5.27 -16.92
C VAL A 154 -8.27 -6.39 -17.60
N GLU A 155 -7.57 -7.46 -17.98
CA GLU A 155 -8.09 -8.66 -18.63
C GLU A 155 -9.06 -9.42 -17.71
N GLN A 156 -8.92 -9.27 -16.39
CA GLN A 156 -9.83 -9.87 -15.44
C GLN A 156 -11.17 -9.14 -15.46
N GLN A 157 -12.21 -9.84 -15.92
CA GLN A 157 -13.57 -9.32 -15.95
C GLN A 157 -14.17 -9.46 -14.55
N ILE A 158 -14.45 -8.31 -13.93
CA ILE A 158 -15.00 -8.21 -12.58
C ILE A 158 -16.13 -7.19 -12.61
N ALA A 159 -17.31 -7.62 -12.20
CA ALA A 159 -18.53 -6.82 -12.08
C ALA A 159 -18.88 -6.55 -10.61
N ALA A 160 -19.66 -5.50 -10.37
CA ALA A 160 -20.21 -5.26 -9.04
C ALA A 160 -21.10 -6.43 -8.60
N GLY A 161 -20.94 -6.86 -7.36
CA GLY A 161 -21.62 -8.04 -6.79
C GLY A 161 -20.81 -9.34 -6.89
N ASP A 162 -19.77 -9.41 -7.73
CA ASP A 162 -18.90 -10.59 -7.80
C ASP A 162 -18.20 -10.81 -6.45
N ARG A 163 -17.92 -12.07 -6.10
CA ARG A 163 -17.12 -12.40 -4.92
C ARG A 163 -15.68 -12.70 -5.35
N LEU A 164 -14.73 -12.06 -4.68
CA LEU A 164 -13.30 -12.25 -4.94
C LEU A 164 -12.57 -12.57 -3.64
N GLY A 165 -11.69 -13.56 -3.69
CA GLY A 165 -10.67 -13.81 -2.67
C GLY A 165 -9.32 -13.27 -3.11
N PHE A 166 -8.54 -12.71 -2.20
CA PHE A 166 -7.14 -12.35 -2.44
C PHE A 166 -6.25 -12.56 -1.22
N LEU A 167 -4.94 -12.67 -1.47
CA LEU A 167 -3.88 -12.61 -0.47
C LEU A 167 -2.87 -11.52 -0.84
N PRO A 168 -2.45 -10.67 0.11
CA PRO A 168 -1.29 -9.81 -0.07
C PRO A 168 -0.01 -10.63 -0.31
N ARG A 169 0.81 -10.25 -1.30
CA ARG A 169 2.17 -10.79 -1.51
C ARG A 169 3.14 -10.22 -0.49
N ALA A 170 3.00 -8.93 -0.21
CA ALA A 170 3.73 -8.24 0.81
C ALA A 170 2.73 -7.52 1.72
N TRP A 171 3.00 -7.60 3.02
CA TRP A 171 2.19 -6.99 4.05
C TRP A 171 3.03 -6.65 5.26
N ARG A 172 2.56 -5.66 6.01
CA ARG A 172 3.02 -5.28 7.34
C ARG A 172 1.84 -5.34 8.31
N LEU A 173 2.15 -5.64 9.56
CA LEU A 173 1.22 -5.57 10.67
C LEU A 173 1.76 -4.53 11.64
N PHE A 174 0.87 -3.66 12.11
CA PHE A 174 1.16 -2.73 13.18
C PHE A 174 0.16 -2.98 14.32
N PRO A 175 0.62 -3.26 15.55
CA PRO A 175 -0.26 -3.36 16.70
C PRO A 175 -1.13 -2.11 16.85
N SER A 176 -2.38 -2.28 17.24
CA SER A 176 -3.22 -1.17 17.67
C SER A 176 -2.70 -0.67 19.03
N GLU A 177 -2.55 0.65 19.18
CA GLU A 177 -2.21 1.28 20.48
C GLU A 177 -3.31 1.10 21.54
#